data_AF-A0A955H750-F1
#
_entry.id   AF-A0A955H750-F1
#
_cell.length_a   1.000
_cell.length_b   1.000
_cell.length_c   1.000
_cell.angle_alpha   90.00
_cell.angle_beta   90.00
_cell.angle_gamma   90.00
#
_symmetry.space_group_name_H-M   'P 1'
#
loop_
_entity.id
_entity.type
_entity.pdbx_description
1 polymer ?
#
loop_
_entity_poly.entity_id
_entity_poly.type
_entity_poly.pdbx_seq_one_letter_code
_entity_poly.pdbx_strand_id
1 'polypeptide(L)'
;MALTPYLGLCIGIGCSISLDVFFATLARHKSGVSIKSWALPIAVTHTLFPALTFTAAWLLGQLGLIAELFINLIGFAFISLFLYEEFCEKIGVDAKFAIVSKLETLLGLERKTASNTLAILSVSWDALLFGPSLVAIGNTKGWSFAETGTAFLIIGSTVFICTSLAIAAAAPINQKLHKSAQRFTGTVAQAHYWSDLASFSVIGGFGILSLLRCVSDEIQLLPSIALSLIIWTALFYQHRHVIMQHECDEVIESVLDDE
;
A
#
# COMPACT_ATOMS: atom_id res chain seq x y z
N MET A 1 29.30 -11.09 -7.51
CA MET A 1 28.67 -12.43 -7.28
C MET A 1 28.48 -13.18 -8.61
N ALA A 2 28.11 -14.47 -8.64
CA ALA A 2 27.64 -15.10 -9.90
C ALA A 2 26.29 -14.50 -10.31
N LEU A 3 26.08 -14.25 -11.61
CA LEU A 3 24.94 -13.46 -12.10
C LEU A 3 23.57 -14.09 -11.79
N THR A 4 23.43 -15.41 -11.99
CA THR A 4 22.16 -16.12 -11.81
C THR A 4 21.63 -16.09 -10.37
N PRO A 5 22.40 -16.45 -9.32
CA PRO A 5 21.91 -16.36 -7.94
C PRO A 5 21.68 -14.91 -7.49
N TYR A 6 22.45 -13.94 -8.01
CA TYR A 6 22.23 -12.53 -7.75
C TYR A 6 20.87 -12.05 -8.29
N LEU A 7 20.58 -12.32 -9.57
CA LEU A 7 19.29 -11.98 -10.18
C LEU A 7 18.13 -12.73 -9.52
N GLY A 8 18.29 -14.02 -9.23
CA GLY A 8 17.29 -14.84 -8.55
C GLY A 8 16.93 -14.32 -7.17
N LEU A 9 17.92 -13.86 -6.38
CA LEU A 9 17.68 -13.25 -5.07
C LEU A 9 16.96 -11.90 -5.20
N CYS A 10 17.38 -11.03 -6.11
CA CYS A 10 16.73 -9.73 -6.33
C CYS A 10 15.27 -9.90 -6.77
N ILE A 11 15.00 -10.79 -7.73
CA ILE A 11 13.63 -11.09 -8.18
C ILE A 11 12.82 -11.72 -7.04
N GLY A 12 13.39 -12.64 -6.26
CA GLY A 12 12.70 -13.24 -5.11
C GLY A 12 12.27 -12.23 -4.05
N ILE A 13 13.15 -11.27 -3.71
CA ILE A 13 12.85 -10.16 -2.80
C ILE A 13 11.76 -9.26 -3.40
N GLY A 14 11.91 -8.87 -4.67
CA GLY A 14 10.93 -8.03 -5.37
C GLY A 14 9.54 -8.68 -5.43
N CYS A 15 9.48 -9.99 -5.70
CA CYS A 15 8.23 -10.75 -5.64
C CYS A 15 7.63 -10.76 -4.24
N SER A 16 8.45 -11.00 -3.20
CA SER A 16 7.99 -11.08 -1.80
C SER A 16 7.39 -9.78 -1.31
N ILE A 17 8.06 -8.64 -1.59
CA ILE A 17 7.53 -7.31 -1.26
C ILE A 17 6.29 -7.03 -2.11
N SER A 18 6.33 -7.29 -3.42
CA SER A 18 5.19 -6.98 -4.31
C SER A 18 3.86 -7.68 -3.99
N LEU A 19 3.82 -8.63 -3.05
CA LEU A 19 2.58 -9.26 -2.59
C LEU A 19 1.62 -8.27 -1.93
N ASP A 20 2.09 -7.37 -1.09
CA ASP A 20 1.24 -6.39 -0.41
C ASP A 20 0.74 -5.31 -1.38
N VAL A 21 1.62 -4.79 -2.23
CA VAL A 21 1.29 -3.95 -3.38
C VAL A 21 0.26 -4.64 -4.27
N PHE A 22 0.40 -5.94 -4.56
CA PHE A 22 -0.56 -6.69 -5.36
C PHE A 22 -1.95 -6.72 -4.68
N PHE A 23 -2.03 -7.04 -3.39
CA PHE A 23 -3.30 -7.02 -2.65
C PHE A 23 -3.90 -5.61 -2.52
N ALA A 24 -3.10 -4.58 -2.25
CA ALA A 24 -3.56 -3.19 -2.19
C ALA A 24 -4.04 -2.69 -3.57
N THR A 25 -3.39 -3.11 -4.66
CA THR A 25 -3.82 -2.81 -6.03
C THR A 25 -5.13 -3.49 -6.39
N LEU A 26 -5.29 -4.78 -6.02
CA LEU A 26 -6.55 -5.49 -6.17
C LEU A 26 -7.66 -4.87 -5.33
N ALA A 27 -7.37 -4.38 -4.13
CA ALA A 27 -8.38 -3.75 -3.30
C ALA A 27 -8.80 -2.37 -3.85
N ARG A 28 -7.84 -1.50 -4.20
CA ARG A 28 -8.10 -0.16 -4.77
C ARG A 28 -8.47 -0.15 -6.26
N HIS A 29 -8.76 -1.32 -6.85
CA HIS A 29 -9.15 -1.43 -8.26
C HIS A 29 -10.35 -0.58 -8.68
N LYS A 30 -11.27 -0.27 -7.75
CA LYS A 30 -12.39 0.66 -7.95
C LYS A 30 -11.95 2.10 -8.21
N SER A 31 -10.90 2.57 -7.53
CA SER A 31 -10.48 3.98 -7.49
C SER A 31 -9.82 4.49 -8.79
N GLY A 32 -9.82 3.71 -9.87
CA GLY A 32 -9.19 4.07 -11.14
C GLY A 32 -7.67 3.97 -11.13
N VAL A 33 -7.12 2.93 -10.50
CA VAL A 33 -5.67 2.65 -10.55
C VAL A 33 -5.23 2.35 -11.99
N SER A 34 -4.14 2.99 -12.43
CA SER A 34 -3.57 2.80 -13.76
C SER A 34 -2.05 2.63 -13.69
N ILE A 35 -1.43 2.18 -14.77
CA ILE A 35 0.04 2.05 -14.83
C ILE A 35 0.72 3.40 -14.50
N LYS A 36 0.16 4.52 -14.96
CA LYS A 36 0.72 5.87 -14.74
C LYS A 36 0.44 6.42 -13.33
N SER A 37 -0.78 6.22 -12.82
CA SER A 37 -1.22 6.79 -11.53
C SER A 37 -0.91 5.91 -10.32
N TRP A 38 -0.53 4.64 -10.54
CA TRP A 38 -0.37 3.65 -9.47
C TRP A 38 0.91 2.83 -9.61
N ALA A 39 1.04 2.01 -10.66
CA ALA A 39 2.17 1.07 -10.78
C ALA A 39 3.54 1.77 -10.90
N LEU A 40 3.62 2.83 -11.70
CA LEU A 40 4.87 3.58 -11.88
C LEU A 40 5.31 4.31 -10.60
N PRO A 41 4.49 5.10 -9.90
CA PRO A 41 4.88 5.71 -8.62
C PRO A 41 5.25 4.68 -7.54
N ILE A 42 4.56 3.54 -7.47
CA ILE A 42 4.91 2.45 -6.52
C ILE A 42 6.27 1.85 -6.87
N ALA A 43 6.54 1.56 -8.15
CA ALA A 43 7.86 1.11 -8.57
C ALA A 43 8.97 2.12 -8.26
N VAL A 44 8.69 3.42 -8.45
CA VAL A 44 9.62 4.51 -8.13
C VAL A 44 9.92 4.58 -6.63
N THR A 45 8.91 4.52 -5.76
CA THR A 45 9.12 4.49 -4.30
C THR A 45 9.85 3.23 -3.86
N HIS A 46 9.50 2.06 -4.40
CA HIS A 46 10.18 0.79 -4.12
C HIS A 46 11.60 0.67 -4.69
N THR A 47 12.01 1.56 -5.60
CA THR A 47 13.42 1.75 -5.99
C THR A 47 14.11 2.78 -5.10
N LEU A 48 13.51 3.96 -4.94
CA LEU A 48 14.16 5.12 -4.33
C LEU A 48 14.20 5.04 -2.80
N PHE A 49 13.17 4.54 -2.13
CA PHE A 49 13.15 4.48 -0.66
C PHE A 49 14.24 3.54 -0.13
N PRO A 50 14.42 2.28 -0.62
CA PRO A 50 15.57 1.46 -0.24
C PRO A 50 16.92 2.11 -0.56
N ALA A 51 17.03 2.78 -1.71
CA ALA A 51 18.27 3.44 -2.12
C ALA A 51 18.64 4.63 -1.23
N LEU A 52 17.66 5.44 -0.82
CA LEU A 52 17.82 6.56 0.10
C LEU A 52 18.21 6.04 1.50
N THR A 53 17.49 5.05 2.03
CA THR A 53 17.78 4.43 3.33
C THR A 53 19.17 3.79 3.35
N PHE A 54 19.54 3.05 2.31
CA PHE A 54 20.89 2.47 2.17
C PHE A 54 21.97 3.54 2.09
N THR A 55 21.76 4.60 1.31
CA THR A 55 22.74 5.70 1.20
C THR A 55 22.89 6.46 2.51
N ALA A 56 21.79 6.70 3.23
CA ALA A 56 21.83 7.30 4.57
C ALA A 56 22.57 6.41 5.57
N ALA A 57 22.24 5.11 5.65
CA ALA A 57 22.92 4.15 6.51
C ALA A 57 24.42 4.04 6.19
N TRP A 58 24.79 4.07 4.90
CA TRP A 58 26.18 4.04 4.45
C TRP A 58 26.96 5.29 4.86
N LEU A 59 26.38 6.49 4.68
CA LEU A 59 27.01 7.76 5.06
C LEU A 59 27.10 7.97 6.57
N LEU A 60 26.16 7.42 7.34
CA LEU A 60 26.09 7.55 8.80
C LEU A 60 26.74 6.38 9.55
N GLY A 61 27.25 5.36 8.82
CA GLY A 61 27.82 4.13 9.38
C GLY A 61 26.78 3.10 9.85
N GLN A 62 25.62 3.57 10.29
CA GLN A 62 24.40 2.79 10.53
C GLN A 62 23.21 3.75 10.63
N LEU A 63 21.97 3.26 10.42
CA LEU A 63 20.82 3.94 10.98
C LEU A 63 20.81 3.68 12.49
N GLY A 64 20.83 4.73 13.29
CA GLY A 64 20.70 4.58 14.74
C GLY A 64 19.26 4.26 15.13
N LEU A 65 19.07 3.54 16.24
CA LEU A 65 17.76 3.17 16.80
C LEU A 65 16.75 4.34 16.84
N ILE A 66 17.22 5.56 17.09
CA ILE A 66 16.40 6.78 17.11
C ILE A 66 15.82 7.10 15.72
N ALA A 67 16.60 6.92 14.64
CA ALA A 67 16.12 7.14 13.28
C ALA A 67 15.08 6.09 12.88
N GLU A 68 15.33 4.82 13.19
CA GLU A 68 14.39 3.70 12.94
C GLU A 68 13.09 3.88 13.72
N LEU A 69 13.16 4.31 14.98
CA LEU A 69 12.00 4.68 15.80
C LEU A 69 11.18 5.81 15.16
N PHE A 70 11.83 6.90 14.73
CA PHE A 70 11.10 8.01 14.09
C PHE A 70 10.45 7.60 12.77
N ILE A 71 11.15 6.84 11.92
CA ILE A 71 10.58 6.37 10.65
C ILE A 71 9.39 5.44 10.92
N ASN A 72 9.46 4.56 11.92
CA ASN A 72 8.33 3.70 12.28
C ASN A 72 7.13 4.49 12.84
N LEU A 73 7.36 5.46 13.73
CA LEU A 73 6.29 6.31 14.26
C LEU A 73 5.63 7.17 13.17
N ILE A 74 6.41 7.69 12.23
CA ILE A 74 5.91 8.46 11.08
C ILE A 74 5.08 7.56 10.15
N GLY A 75 5.52 6.33 9.88
CA GLY A 75 4.78 5.34 9.09
C GLY A 75 3.43 4.99 9.71
N PHE A 76 3.44 4.61 10.99
CA PHE A 76 2.21 4.37 11.76
C PHE A 76 1.26 5.58 11.71
N ALA A 77 1.78 6.81 11.86
CA ALA A 77 0.97 8.01 11.81
C ALA A 77 0.35 8.26 10.42
N PHE A 78 1.12 8.15 9.34
CA PHE A 78 0.60 8.30 7.97
C PHE A 78 -0.47 7.27 7.64
N ILE A 79 -0.20 5.99 7.91
CA ILE A 79 -1.12 4.88 7.65
C ILE A 79 -2.41 5.04 8.48
N SER A 80 -2.28 5.39 9.76
CA SER A 80 -3.46 5.54 10.64
C SER A 80 -4.32 6.75 10.29
N LEU A 81 -3.71 7.88 9.88
CA LEU A 81 -4.44 9.06 9.43
C LEU A 81 -5.11 8.82 8.07
N PHE A 82 -4.44 8.14 7.14
CA PHE A 82 -5.01 7.73 5.86
C PHE A 82 -6.25 6.85 6.05
N LEU A 83 -6.14 5.77 6.82
CA LEU A 83 -7.27 4.87 7.07
C LEU A 83 -8.38 5.52 7.90
N TYR A 84 -8.06 6.47 8.79
CA TYR A 84 -9.07 7.26 9.49
C TYR A 84 -9.89 8.12 8.52
N GLU A 85 -9.23 8.82 7.59
CA GLU A 85 -9.90 9.66 6.59
C GLU A 85 -10.73 8.81 5.60
N GLU A 86 -10.17 7.71 5.09
CA GLU A 86 -10.86 6.77 4.19
C GLU A 86 -12.05 6.06 4.88
N PHE A 87 -11.96 5.76 6.18
CA PHE A 87 -13.09 5.22 6.94
C PHE A 87 -14.19 6.26 7.15
N CYS A 88 -13.82 7.49 7.49
CA CYS A 88 -14.75 8.61 7.66
C CYS A 88 -15.54 8.89 6.37
N GLU A 89 -14.85 8.89 5.22
CA GLU A 89 -15.48 9.00 3.89
C GLU A 89 -16.52 7.89 3.68
N LYS A 90 -16.16 6.61 3.91
CA LYS A 90 -17.07 5.46 3.76
C LYS A 90 -18.28 5.42 4.71
N ILE A 91 -18.25 6.14 5.82
CA ILE A 91 -19.41 6.27 6.73
C ILE A 91 -20.13 7.62 6.59
N GLY A 92 -19.75 8.45 5.61
CA GLY A 92 -20.39 9.73 5.33
C GLY A 92 -20.22 10.78 6.42
N VAL A 93 -19.06 10.81 7.10
CA VAL A 93 -18.76 11.83 8.14
C VAL A 93 -17.48 12.60 7.82
N ASP A 94 -17.47 13.89 8.15
CA ASP A 94 -16.28 14.72 8.00
C ASP A 94 -15.12 14.24 8.90
N ALA A 95 -13.98 13.93 8.28
CA ALA A 95 -12.76 13.59 8.99
C ALA A 95 -12.24 14.81 9.77
N LYS A 96 -12.09 14.68 11.10
CA LYS A 96 -11.53 15.76 11.95
C LYS A 96 -10.08 16.10 11.63
N PHE A 97 -9.39 15.17 10.97
CA PHE A 97 -8.02 15.30 10.51
C PHE A 97 -7.96 14.92 9.02
N ALA A 98 -8.20 15.89 8.15
CA ALA A 98 -8.04 15.72 6.71
C ALA A 98 -6.54 15.88 6.34
N ILE A 99 -5.87 14.75 6.10
CA ILE A 99 -4.48 14.71 5.61
C ILE A 99 -4.45 14.78 4.08
N VAL A 100 -5.45 14.25 3.38
CA VAL A 100 -5.61 14.41 1.93
C VAL A 100 -5.78 15.89 1.56
N SER A 101 -6.67 16.63 2.24
CA SER A 101 -6.85 18.07 1.96
C SER A 101 -5.60 18.92 2.24
N LYS A 102 -4.76 18.50 3.20
CA LYS A 102 -3.44 19.13 3.41
C LYS A 102 -2.47 18.82 2.27
N LEU A 103 -2.48 17.61 1.73
CA LEU A 103 -1.69 17.22 0.56
C LEU A 103 -2.15 17.95 -0.72
N GLU A 104 -3.47 18.09 -0.93
CA GLU A 104 -4.06 18.90 -2.01
C GLU A 104 -3.48 20.32 -1.97
N THR A 105 -3.56 20.98 -0.80
CA THR A 105 -3.12 22.37 -0.61
C THR A 105 -1.60 22.52 -0.72
N LEU A 106 -0.81 21.57 -0.17
CA LEU A 106 0.64 21.65 -0.10
C LEU A 106 1.34 21.31 -1.41
N LEU A 107 0.76 20.40 -2.21
CA LEU A 107 1.33 19.95 -3.48
C LEU A 107 0.57 20.45 -4.72
N GLY A 108 -0.56 21.16 -4.55
CA GLY A 108 -1.41 21.62 -5.65
C GLY A 108 -2.10 20.46 -6.40
N LEU A 109 -2.42 19.37 -5.69
CA LEU A 109 -2.98 18.15 -6.26
C LEU A 109 -4.51 18.13 -6.18
N GLU A 110 -5.15 17.52 -7.18
CA GLU A 110 -6.55 17.12 -7.10
C GLU A 110 -6.76 16.06 -6.01
N ARG A 111 -7.91 16.08 -5.31
CA ARG A 111 -8.27 15.14 -4.23
C ARG A 111 -7.99 13.68 -4.55
N LYS A 112 -8.40 13.21 -5.73
CA LYS A 112 -8.17 11.83 -6.19
C LYS A 112 -6.67 11.52 -6.35
N THR A 113 -5.88 12.48 -6.80
CA THR A 113 -4.42 12.34 -6.89
C THR A 113 -3.78 12.37 -5.51
N ALA A 114 -4.17 13.29 -4.62
CA ALA A 114 -3.66 13.37 -3.25
C ALA A 114 -3.97 12.10 -2.43
N SER A 115 -5.19 11.57 -2.51
CA SER A 115 -5.59 10.29 -1.90
C SER A 115 -4.75 9.13 -2.43
N ASN A 116 -4.57 9.03 -3.76
CA ASN A 116 -3.72 8.00 -4.35
C ASN A 116 -2.24 8.16 -3.97
N THR A 117 -1.70 9.38 -3.91
CA THR A 117 -0.33 9.63 -3.42
C THR A 117 -0.17 9.16 -1.98
N LEU A 118 -1.13 9.47 -1.09
CA LEU A 118 -1.09 9.04 0.30
C LEU A 118 -1.20 7.52 0.46
N ALA A 119 -2.07 6.88 -0.33
CA ALA A 119 -2.17 5.42 -0.39
C ALA A 119 -0.86 4.78 -0.89
N ILE A 120 -0.23 5.33 -1.93
CA ILE A 120 1.06 4.88 -2.47
C ILE A 120 2.18 5.02 -1.42
N LEU A 121 2.24 6.16 -0.71
CA LEU A 121 3.18 6.35 0.40
C LEU A 121 2.95 5.35 1.53
N SER A 122 1.69 5.06 1.85
CA SER A 122 1.30 4.10 2.89
C SER A 122 1.73 2.66 2.57
N VAL A 123 1.50 2.20 1.33
CA VAL A 123 1.88 0.85 0.86
C VAL A 123 3.33 0.73 0.41
N SER A 124 4.10 1.83 0.44
CA SER A 124 5.54 1.81 0.15
C SER A 124 6.38 2.16 1.37
N TRP A 125 5.75 2.38 2.53
CA TRP A 125 6.47 2.77 3.75
C TRP A 125 7.35 1.65 4.29
N ASP A 126 6.89 0.41 4.14
CA ASP A 126 7.64 -0.80 4.46
C ASP A 126 8.95 -0.86 3.64
N ALA A 127 8.92 -0.51 2.35
CA ALA A 127 10.09 -0.51 1.48
C ALA A 127 11.19 0.47 1.94
N LEU A 128 10.83 1.51 2.71
CA LEU A 128 11.79 2.46 3.29
C LEU A 128 12.61 1.85 4.43
N LEU A 129 12.09 0.86 5.15
CA LEU A 129 12.75 0.22 6.30
C LEU A 129 13.12 -1.24 6.07
N PHE A 130 12.20 -2.03 5.53
CA PHE A 130 12.23 -3.50 5.52
C PHE A 130 12.41 -4.11 4.13
N GLY A 131 12.74 -3.25 3.16
CA GLY A 131 13.03 -3.63 1.80
C GLY A 131 14.47 -4.12 1.58
N PRO A 132 14.97 -4.02 0.34
CA PRO A 132 16.29 -4.51 -0.05
C PRO A 132 17.48 -3.83 0.65
N SER A 133 17.26 -2.71 1.34
CA SER A 133 18.24 -1.98 2.15
C SER A 133 18.75 -2.77 3.36
N LEU A 134 17.90 -3.57 4.01
CA LEU A 134 18.27 -4.50 5.09
C LEU A 134 18.80 -5.85 4.58
N VAL A 135 18.54 -6.18 3.31
CA VAL A 135 19.16 -7.34 2.66
C VAL A 135 20.57 -6.99 2.19
N ALA A 136 20.78 -5.80 1.63
CA ALA A 136 22.04 -5.06 1.76
C ALA A 136 22.34 -4.81 3.26
N ILE A 137 23.57 -4.43 3.62
CA ILE A 137 24.04 -4.43 5.03
C ILE A 137 24.03 -5.86 5.64
N GLY A 138 22.87 -6.44 5.94
CA GLY A 138 22.69 -7.72 6.63
C GLY A 138 23.27 -8.92 5.89
N ASN A 139 22.74 -9.25 4.69
CA ASN A 139 23.36 -10.22 3.78
C ASN A 139 24.45 -9.55 2.90
N THR A 140 24.48 -8.22 2.89
CA THR A 140 25.41 -7.30 2.19
C THR A 140 26.89 -7.32 2.59
N LYS A 141 27.40 -8.38 3.24
CA LYS A 141 28.85 -8.52 3.51
C LYS A 141 29.70 -8.83 2.27
N GLY A 142 29.13 -8.83 1.06
CA GLY A 142 29.86 -9.19 -0.17
C GLY A 142 29.39 -8.51 -1.47
N TRP A 143 28.44 -7.58 -1.45
CA TRP A 143 28.08 -6.78 -2.63
C TRP A 143 28.75 -5.41 -2.60
N SER A 144 29.25 -4.99 -3.75
CA SER A 144 29.70 -3.62 -3.99
C SER A 144 28.53 -2.62 -3.97
N PHE A 145 28.84 -1.34 -3.75
CA PHE A 145 27.86 -0.25 -3.84
C PHE A 145 27.11 -0.25 -5.19
N ALA A 146 27.80 -0.60 -6.28
CA ALA A 146 27.21 -0.72 -7.61
C ALA A 146 26.25 -1.93 -7.72
N GLU A 147 26.63 -3.11 -7.22
CA GLU A 147 25.72 -4.26 -7.14
C GLU A 147 24.46 -3.89 -6.36
N THR A 148 24.58 -3.35 -5.14
CA THR A 148 23.44 -2.90 -4.34
C THR A 148 22.56 -1.87 -5.07
N GLY A 149 23.15 -0.88 -5.75
CA GLY A 149 22.41 0.09 -6.57
C GLY A 149 21.60 -0.57 -7.70
N THR A 150 22.18 -1.56 -8.39
CA THR A 150 21.44 -2.32 -9.41
C THR A 150 20.36 -3.23 -8.84
N ALA A 151 20.52 -3.72 -7.60
CA ALA A 151 19.50 -4.55 -6.94
C ALA A 151 18.20 -3.77 -6.72
N PHE A 152 18.28 -2.49 -6.31
CA PHE A 152 17.10 -1.62 -6.16
C PHE A 152 16.34 -1.40 -7.47
N LEU A 153 17.06 -1.28 -8.60
CA LEU A 153 16.45 -1.17 -9.93
C LEU A 153 15.75 -2.47 -10.35
N ILE A 154 16.37 -3.63 -10.10
CA ILE A 154 15.78 -4.95 -10.39
C ILE A 154 14.51 -5.14 -9.55
N ILE A 155 14.57 -4.84 -8.25
CA ILE A 155 13.46 -5.03 -7.32
C ILE A 155 12.30 -4.10 -7.64
N GLY A 156 12.54 -2.82 -7.88
CA GLY A 156 11.48 -1.90 -8.33
C GLY A 156 10.88 -2.30 -9.69
N SER A 157 11.67 -2.88 -10.59
CA SER A 157 11.17 -3.44 -11.86
C SER A 157 10.30 -4.68 -11.64
N THR A 158 10.65 -5.56 -10.70
CA THR A 158 9.81 -6.70 -10.30
C THR A 158 8.49 -6.21 -9.68
N VAL A 159 8.54 -5.24 -8.77
CA VAL A 159 7.34 -4.60 -8.19
C VAL A 159 6.47 -3.97 -9.29
N PHE A 160 7.06 -3.25 -10.26
CA PHE A 160 6.33 -2.70 -11.41
C PHE A 160 5.57 -3.76 -12.21
N ILE A 161 6.23 -4.89 -12.50
CA ILE A 161 5.64 -6.01 -13.24
C ILE A 161 4.49 -6.63 -12.44
N CYS A 162 4.71 -6.98 -11.17
CA CYS A 162 3.68 -7.55 -10.31
C CYS A 162 2.48 -6.62 -10.13
N THR A 163 2.71 -5.31 -9.95
CA THR A 163 1.64 -4.31 -9.86
C THR A 163 0.87 -4.18 -11.17
N SER A 164 1.57 -4.18 -12.31
CA SER A 164 0.93 -4.13 -13.62
C SER A 164 0.09 -5.39 -13.91
N LEU A 165 0.56 -6.56 -13.45
CA LEU A 165 -0.21 -7.81 -13.49
C LEU A 165 -1.43 -7.76 -12.55
N ALA A 166 -1.34 -7.12 -11.38
CA ALA A 166 -2.49 -6.91 -10.50
C ALA A 166 -3.57 -6.04 -11.17
N ILE A 167 -3.18 -4.93 -11.81
CA ILE A 167 -4.09 -4.06 -12.59
C ILE A 167 -4.73 -4.86 -13.74
N ALA A 168 -3.94 -5.64 -14.48
CA ALA A 168 -4.44 -6.47 -15.57
C ALA A 168 -5.39 -7.58 -15.10
N ALA A 169 -5.16 -8.16 -13.92
CA ALA A 169 -6.04 -9.14 -13.29
C ALA A 169 -7.33 -8.52 -12.74
N ALA A 170 -7.28 -7.27 -12.27
CA ALA A 170 -8.45 -6.52 -11.81
C ALA A 170 -9.38 -6.07 -12.95
N ALA A 171 -8.84 -5.75 -14.14
CA ALA A 171 -9.62 -5.29 -15.29
C ALA A 171 -10.82 -6.22 -15.69
N PRO A 172 -10.66 -7.55 -15.84
CA PRO A 172 -11.80 -8.44 -16.12
C PRO A 172 -12.74 -8.64 -14.92
N ILE A 173 -12.28 -8.38 -13.69
CA ILE A 173 -13.13 -8.38 -12.49
C ILE A 173 -14.03 -7.14 -12.53
N ASN A 174 -13.46 -5.95 -12.72
CA ASN A 174 -14.21 -4.69 -12.90
C ASN A 174 -15.24 -4.80 -14.04
N GLN A 175 -14.85 -5.32 -15.21
CA GLN A 175 -15.78 -5.44 -16.34
C GLN A 175 -16.95 -6.41 -16.05
N LYS A 176 -16.73 -7.45 -15.25
CA LYS A 176 -17.79 -8.37 -14.80
C LYS A 176 -18.67 -7.74 -13.72
N LEU A 177 -18.07 -7.04 -12.75
CA LEU A 177 -18.78 -6.34 -11.68
C LEU A 177 -19.68 -5.24 -12.26
N HIS A 178 -19.16 -4.39 -13.16
CA HIS A 178 -19.94 -3.34 -13.82
C HIS A 178 -21.12 -3.91 -14.65
N LYS A 179 -20.91 -4.97 -15.45
CA LYS A 179 -22.02 -5.68 -16.13
C LYS A 179 -23.01 -6.35 -15.17
N SER A 180 -22.58 -6.66 -13.95
CA SER A 180 -23.44 -7.20 -12.89
C SER A 180 -24.14 -6.10 -12.10
N ALA A 181 -23.58 -4.89 -12.00
CA ALA A 181 -24.16 -3.74 -11.32
C ALA A 181 -25.51 -3.36 -11.93
N GLN A 182 -25.58 -3.32 -13.27
CA GLN A 182 -26.82 -3.14 -14.06
C GLN A 182 -27.94 -4.16 -13.77
N ARG A 183 -27.66 -5.25 -13.02
CA ARG A 183 -28.64 -6.31 -12.71
C ARG A 183 -28.75 -6.67 -11.22
N PHE A 184 -27.70 -6.43 -10.44
CA PHE A 184 -27.50 -6.94 -9.08
C PHE A 184 -26.64 -6.01 -8.22
N THR A 185 -27.03 -4.73 -8.11
CA THR A 185 -26.39 -3.67 -7.29
C THR A 185 -25.92 -4.20 -5.93
N GLY A 186 -26.80 -4.85 -5.16
CA GLY A 186 -26.48 -5.35 -3.82
C GLY A 186 -25.39 -6.42 -3.76
N THR A 187 -25.23 -7.24 -4.80
CA THR A 187 -24.15 -8.25 -4.88
C THR A 187 -22.80 -7.57 -5.16
N VAL A 188 -22.80 -6.53 -6.00
CA VAL A 188 -21.60 -5.73 -6.29
C VAL A 188 -21.19 -4.94 -5.04
N ALA A 189 -22.13 -4.25 -4.39
CA ALA A 189 -21.91 -3.56 -3.11
C ALA A 189 -21.40 -4.49 -2.00
N GLN A 190 -21.83 -5.76 -1.97
CA GLN A 190 -21.30 -6.74 -1.02
C GLN A 190 -19.86 -7.17 -1.35
N ALA A 191 -19.54 -7.43 -2.63
CA ALA A 191 -18.17 -7.73 -3.06
C ALA A 191 -17.23 -6.56 -2.78
N HIS A 192 -17.72 -5.35 -3.01
CA HIS A 192 -17.08 -4.09 -2.66
C HIS A 192 -16.76 -3.96 -1.17
N TYR A 193 -17.75 -4.13 -0.28
CA TYR A 193 -17.57 -4.10 1.17
C TYR A 193 -16.48 -5.06 1.66
N TRP A 194 -16.42 -6.29 1.10
CA TRP A 194 -15.38 -7.26 1.45
C TRP A 194 -14.00 -6.88 0.91
N SER A 195 -13.94 -6.28 -0.29
CA SER A 195 -12.70 -5.75 -0.88
C SER A 195 -12.10 -4.63 -0.02
N ASP A 196 -12.94 -3.73 0.48
CA ASP A 196 -12.52 -2.63 1.33
C ASP A 196 -12.07 -3.15 2.70
N LEU A 197 -12.84 -4.04 3.36
CA LEU A 197 -12.42 -4.65 4.62
C LEU A 197 -11.06 -5.35 4.50
N ALA A 198 -10.79 -6.04 3.37
CA ALA A 198 -9.48 -6.62 3.09
C ALA A 198 -8.38 -5.54 2.93
N SER A 199 -8.66 -4.45 2.20
CA SER A 199 -7.75 -3.30 2.04
C SER A 199 -7.33 -2.71 3.38
N PHE A 200 -8.32 -2.34 4.20
CA PHE A 200 -8.14 -1.77 5.53
C PHE A 200 -7.37 -2.72 6.45
N SER A 201 -7.67 -4.02 6.38
CA SER A 201 -6.97 -5.05 7.16
C SER A 201 -5.49 -5.16 6.77
N VAL A 202 -5.17 -5.20 5.48
CA VAL A 202 -3.78 -5.28 4.99
C VAL A 202 -3.01 -4.00 5.30
N ILE A 203 -3.53 -2.83 4.88
CA ILE A 203 -2.87 -1.53 5.06
C ILE A 203 -2.73 -1.20 6.56
N GLY A 204 -3.77 -1.43 7.36
CA GLY A 204 -3.70 -1.26 8.82
C GLY A 204 -2.75 -2.25 9.50
N GLY A 205 -2.52 -3.42 8.90
CA GLY A 205 -1.54 -4.38 9.33
C GLY A 205 -0.11 -3.85 9.23
N PHE A 206 0.19 -3.04 8.22
CA PHE A 206 1.47 -2.32 8.11
C PHE A 206 1.60 -1.20 9.14
N GLY A 207 0.52 -0.47 9.41
CA GLY A 207 0.49 0.53 10.50
C GLY A 207 0.83 -0.11 11.84
N ILE A 208 0.14 -1.20 12.19
CA ILE A 208 0.38 -1.97 13.41
C ILE A 208 1.81 -2.55 13.44
N LEU A 209 2.29 -3.14 12.34
CA LEU A 209 3.65 -3.66 12.25
C LEU A 209 4.69 -2.57 12.54
N SER A 210 4.52 -1.38 11.95
CA SER A 210 5.42 -0.25 12.15
C SER A 210 5.39 0.25 13.59
N LEU A 211 4.21 0.37 14.21
CA LEU A 211 4.08 0.71 15.63
C LEU A 211 4.77 -0.32 16.54
N LEU A 212 4.53 -1.62 16.32
CA LEU A 212 5.09 -2.68 17.17
C LEU A 212 6.62 -2.80 17.02
N ARG A 213 7.17 -2.46 15.84
CA ARG A 213 8.62 -2.38 15.61
C ARG A 213 9.31 -1.18 16.28
N CYS A 214 8.55 -0.24 16.86
CA CYS A 214 9.11 0.71 17.82
C CYS A 214 9.55 0.03 19.14
N VAL A 215 9.16 -1.24 19.36
CA VAL A 215 9.38 -1.99 20.61
C VAL A 215 10.17 -3.29 20.40
N SER A 216 10.00 -3.98 19.27
CA SER A 216 10.75 -5.22 18.96
C SER A 216 10.86 -5.48 17.45
N ASP A 217 12.04 -5.90 17.00
CA ASP A 217 12.31 -6.31 15.61
C ASP A 217 11.72 -7.67 15.25
N GLU A 218 11.44 -8.53 16.25
CA GLU A 218 10.92 -9.90 16.06
C GLU A 218 9.45 -9.92 15.60
N ILE A 219 8.81 -8.77 15.49
CA ILE A 219 7.40 -8.66 15.11
C ILE A 219 7.20 -9.06 13.64
N GLN A 220 6.29 -10.01 13.47
CA GLN A 220 5.92 -10.59 12.17
C GLN A 220 4.73 -9.85 11.55
N LEU A 221 4.68 -9.86 10.21
CA LEU A 221 3.61 -9.22 9.43
C LEU A 221 2.25 -9.89 9.66
N LEU A 222 2.18 -11.22 9.66
CA LEU A 222 0.90 -11.95 9.71
C LEU A 222 0.10 -11.71 11.00
N PRO A 223 0.69 -11.72 12.23
CA PRO A 223 -0.01 -11.29 13.44
C PRO A 223 -0.50 -9.83 13.39
N SER A 224 0.26 -8.94 12.74
CA SER A 224 -0.09 -7.52 12.60
C SER A 224 -1.31 -7.33 11.69
N ILE A 225 -1.35 -8.04 10.56
CA ILE A 225 -2.54 -8.11 9.68
C ILE A 225 -3.73 -8.76 10.40
N ALA A 226 -3.51 -9.82 11.19
CA ALA A 226 -4.58 -10.46 11.95
C ALA A 226 -5.20 -9.53 13.01
N LEU A 227 -4.38 -8.76 13.74
CA LEU A 227 -4.87 -7.75 14.69
C LEU A 227 -5.63 -6.62 13.98
N SER A 228 -5.10 -6.15 12.84
CA SER A 228 -5.77 -5.17 11.97
C SER A 228 -7.14 -5.67 11.52
N LEU A 229 -7.23 -6.91 11.03
CA LEU A 229 -8.47 -7.54 10.59
C LEU A 229 -9.51 -7.61 11.72
N ILE A 230 -9.11 -7.89 12.96
CA ILE A 230 -10.03 -7.90 14.11
C ILE A 230 -10.60 -6.48 14.35
N ILE A 231 -9.74 -5.46 14.35
CA ILE A 231 -10.14 -4.05 14.56
C ILE A 231 -11.10 -3.60 13.45
N TRP A 232 -10.73 -3.78 12.18
CA TRP A 232 -11.55 -3.36 11.05
C TRP A 232 -12.82 -4.17 10.91
N THR A 233 -12.81 -5.47 11.22
CA THR A 233 -14.06 -6.27 11.25
C THR A 233 -15.04 -5.72 12.27
N ALA A 234 -14.59 -5.32 13.46
CA ALA A 234 -15.46 -4.70 14.46
C ALA A 234 -16.04 -3.35 13.99
N LEU A 235 -15.20 -2.47 13.42
CA LEU A 235 -15.62 -1.16 12.93
C LEU A 235 -16.57 -1.24 11.73
N PHE A 236 -16.25 -2.09 10.73
CA PHE A 236 -17.09 -2.35 9.57
C PHE A 236 -18.41 -3.02 9.97
N TYR A 237 -18.40 -3.97 10.92
CA TYR A 237 -19.63 -4.59 11.41
C TYR A 237 -20.54 -3.57 12.11
N GLN A 238 -19.99 -2.69 12.95
CA GLN A 238 -20.74 -1.63 13.62
C GLN A 238 -21.40 -0.66 12.62
N HIS A 239 -20.72 -0.32 11.52
CA HIS A 239 -21.20 0.65 10.53
C HIS A 239 -21.76 -0.01 9.26
N ARG A 240 -21.98 -1.33 9.28
CA ARG A 240 -22.30 -2.15 8.09
C ARG A 240 -23.44 -1.60 7.26
N HIS A 241 -24.51 -1.13 7.90
CA HIS A 241 -25.67 -0.58 7.20
C HIS A 241 -25.35 0.69 6.42
N VAL A 242 -24.53 1.59 6.98
CA VAL A 242 -24.12 2.84 6.34
C VAL A 242 -23.19 2.54 5.18
N ILE A 243 -22.14 1.73 5.41
CA ILE A 243 -21.17 1.36 4.36
C ILE A 243 -21.86 0.61 3.21
N MET A 244 -22.74 -0.35 3.51
CA MET A 244 -23.48 -1.07 2.46
C MET A 244 -24.43 -0.17 1.68
N GLN A 245 -24.99 0.87 2.29
CA GLN A 245 -25.82 1.85 1.58
C GLN A 245 -24.95 2.72 0.67
N HIS A 246 -23.84 3.26 1.19
CA HIS A 246 -22.87 4.04 0.43
C HIS A 246 -22.36 3.28 -0.82
N GLU A 247 -21.95 2.02 -0.66
CA GLU A 247 -21.52 1.18 -1.81
C GLU A 247 -22.68 0.83 -2.77
N CYS A 248 -23.95 0.86 -2.34
CA CYS A 248 -25.07 0.75 -3.29
C CYS A 248 -25.26 2.04 -4.07
N ASP A 249 -25.18 3.19 -3.39
CA ASP A 249 -25.39 4.52 -3.98
C ASP A 249 -24.27 4.83 -5.00
N GLU A 250 -22.99 4.60 -4.67
CA GLU A 250 -21.85 4.70 -5.61
C GLU A 250 -22.03 3.79 -6.84
N VAL A 251 -22.49 2.55 -6.64
CA VAL A 251 -22.70 1.61 -7.76
C VAL A 251 -23.85 2.06 -8.66
N ILE A 252 -24.89 2.70 -8.11
CA ILE A 252 -25.99 3.28 -8.91
C ILE A 252 -25.48 4.49 -9.71
N GLU A 253 -24.77 5.43 -9.07
CA GLU A 253 -24.20 6.61 -9.74
C GLU A 253 -23.28 6.20 -10.89
N SER A 254 -22.37 5.23 -10.66
CA SER A 254 -21.47 4.69 -11.70
C SER A 254 -22.14 3.98 -12.87
N VAL A 255 -23.43 3.64 -12.77
CA VAL A 255 -24.23 3.07 -13.86
C VAL A 255 -25.01 4.17 -14.61
N LEU A 256 -25.37 5.25 -13.93
CA LEU A 256 -26.10 6.38 -14.52
C LEU A 256 -25.18 7.32 -15.32
N ASP A 257 -23.92 7.48 -14.91
CA ASP A 257 -22.93 8.32 -15.61
C ASP A 257 -22.47 7.74 -16.97
N ASP A 258 -22.79 6.47 -17.25
CA ASP A 258 -22.40 5.74 -18.48
C ASP A 258 -23.56 5.65 -19.53
N GLU A 259 -24.75 6.24 -19.28
CA GLU A 259 -25.90 6.29 -20.21
C GLU A 259 -26.05 7.62 -21.00
#